data_AF-A0AAD4P796-F1
#
_entry.id   AF-A0AAD4P796-F1
#
_cell.length_a   1.000
_cell.length_b   1.000
_cell.length_c   1.000
_cell.angle_alpha   90.00
_cell.angle_beta   90.00
_cell.angle_gamma   90.00
#
_symmetry.space_group_name_H-M   'P 1'
#
loop_
_entity.id
_entity.type
_entity.pdbx_description
1 polymer ?
#
loop_
_entity_poly.entity_id
_entity_poly.type
_entity_poly.pdbx_seq_one_letter_code
_entity_poly.pdbx_strand_id
1 'polypeptide(L)'
;MGMVLGKISVETPKFEVIAAANDYEIRKYPPSVIAEVTYDPAQFKSDKDGGFMILANYIGALGNPQNMKPEKIAMTAPVITKTASEKIAMTAPVVTKSGGELVTMGFILPSKYVRAEEAPRPVDERVVIREEGEKKYGVVRFSGVARDGVVAEKVEELRKCLERDGYKVAGDFVLARYNPPWTLPPFRTNEVMIPVENGVALVERIKRGLKGAKGSELHHLTEAVKVVDGAPDRLRILADFINSVS
;
A
#
# COMPACT_ATOMS: atom_id res chain seq x y z
N MET A 1 -19.37 -10.79 -18.14
CA MET A 1 -19.85 -11.41 -16.89
C MET A 1 -18.81 -11.48 -15.76
N GLY A 2 -17.51 -11.64 -16.04
CA GLY A 2 -16.50 -11.88 -14.99
C GLY A 2 -16.32 -10.78 -13.94
N MET A 3 -16.45 -9.49 -14.30
CA MET A 3 -16.27 -8.40 -13.33
C MET A 3 -17.34 -8.40 -12.22
N VAL A 4 -18.57 -8.84 -12.51
CA VAL A 4 -19.64 -8.97 -11.51
C VAL A 4 -19.29 -10.01 -10.45
N LEU A 5 -18.53 -11.04 -10.85
CA LEU A 5 -18.04 -12.14 -10.01
C LEU A 5 -16.59 -11.91 -9.53
N GLY A 6 -16.11 -10.66 -9.51
CA GLY A 6 -14.84 -10.30 -8.87
C GLY A 6 -13.58 -10.43 -9.75
N LYS A 7 -13.70 -10.79 -11.04
CA LYS A 7 -12.54 -10.87 -11.93
C LYS A 7 -11.87 -9.50 -12.08
N ILE A 8 -10.58 -9.44 -11.73
CA ILE A 8 -9.70 -8.30 -12.00
C ILE A 8 -9.09 -8.52 -13.39
N SER A 9 -9.36 -7.62 -14.34
CA SER A 9 -8.93 -7.74 -15.74
C SER A 9 -8.05 -6.59 -16.23
N VAL A 10 -7.76 -5.65 -15.33
CA VAL A 10 -6.88 -4.51 -15.59
C VAL A 10 -5.50 -4.79 -15.00
N GLU A 11 -4.51 -4.02 -15.42
CA GLU A 11 -3.16 -4.10 -14.86
C GLU A 11 -3.19 -3.82 -13.35
N THR A 12 -2.38 -4.58 -12.60
CA THR A 12 -2.16 -4.40 -11.16
C THR A 12 -0.69 -4.18 -10.86
N PRO A 13 -0.34 -3.41 -9.82
CA PRO A 13 1.06 -3.23 -9.45
C PRO A 13 1.71 -4.59 -9.16
N LYS A 14 2.88 -4.81 -9.74
CA LYS A 14 3.68 -5.99 -9.42
C LYS A 14 4.24 -5.83 -8.01
N PHE A 15 4.38 -6.94 -7.32
CA PHE A 15 5.02 -6.98 -6.00
C PHE A 15 5.73 -8.30 -5.81
N GLU A 16 6.65 -8.30 -4.85
CA GLU A 16 7.32 -9.48 -4.34
C GLU A 16 6.85 -9.73 -2.90
N VAL A 17 6.45 -10.97 -2.60
CA VAL A 17 6.14 -11.38 -1.23
C VAL A 17 7.45 -11.72 -0.54
N ILE A 18 7.89 -10.85 0.37
CA ILE A 18 9.15 -11.02 1.09
C ILE A 18 8.97 -11.77 2.42
N ALA A 19 7.75 -11.79 2.97
CA ALA A 19 7.37 -12.65 4.07
C ALA A 19 5.86 -12.93 4.03
N ALA A 20 5.43 -14.09 4.51
CA ALA A 20 4.03 -14.45 4.66
C ALA A 20 3.78 -15.02 6.05
N ALA A 21 2.75 -14.53 6.72
CA ALA A 21 2.18 -15.08 7.94
C ALA A 21 0.80 -15.65 7.64
N ASN A 22 0.16 -16.28 8.62
CA ASN A 22 -1.19 -16.80 8.45
C ASN A 22 -2.22 -15.70 8.14
N ASP A 23 -2.01 -14.50 8.70
CA ASP A 23 -3.02 -13.44 8.74
C ASP A 23 -2.68 -12.24 7.82
N TYR A 24 -1.44 -12.16 7.31
CA TYR A 24 -0.98 -11.05 6.46
C TYR A 24 0.28 -11.43 5.66
N GLU A 25 0.60 -10.64 4.65
CA GLU A 25 1.84 -10.73 3.88
C GLU A 25 2.66 -9.45 4.01
N ILE A 26 3.99 -9.56 4.00
CA ILE A 26 4.87 -8.43 3.73
C ILE A 26 5.19 -8.43 2.23
N ARG A 27 4.78 -7.37 1.55
CA ARG A 27 4.99 -7.18 0.12
C ARG A 27 5.92 -6.01 -0.15
N LYS A 28 6.83 -6.21 -1.09
CA LYS A 28 7.73 -5.19 -1.64
C LYS A 28 7.20 -4.77 -3.01
N TYR A 29 6.92 -3.48 -3.15
CA TYR A 29 6.45 -2.86 -4.38
C TYR A 29 7.59 -2.06 -5.04
N PRO A 30 7.83 -2.23 -6.34
CA PRO A 30 8.78 -1.41 -7.07
C PRO A 30 8.27 0.04 -7.17
N PRO A 31 9.14 0.99 -7.57
CA PRO A 31 8.71 2.34 -7.86
C PRO A 31 7.54 2.38 -8.86
N SER A 32 6.64 3.34 -8.66
CA SER A 32 5.47 3.53 -9.52
C SER A 32 5.08 5.00 -9.62
N VAL A 33 4.31 5.35 -10.64
CA VAL A 33 3.75 6.70 -10.80
C VAL A 33 2.28 6.67 -10.40
N ILE A 34 1.85 7.63 -9.60
CA ILE A 34 0.48 7.74 -9.08
C ILE A 34 -0.10 9.09 -9.50
N ALA A 35 -1.33 9.08 -10.02
CA ALA A 35 -2.14 10.28 -10.12
C ALA A 35 -3.08 10.33 -8.92
N GLU A 36 -3.01 11.39 -8.11
CA GLU A 36 -3.79 11.53 -6.89
C GLU A 36 -4.55 12.86 -6.83
N VAL A 37 -5.63 12.86 -6.05
CA VAL A 37 -6.42 14.04 -5.72
C VAL A 37 -6.72 14.03 -4.22
N THR A 38 -6.50 15.16 -3.57
CA THR A 38 -6.87 15.39 -2.17
C THR A 38 -8.10 16.27 -2.12
N TYR A 39 -9.12 15.85 -1.38
CA TYR A 39 -10.40 16.56 -1.28
C TYR A 39 -11.05 16.38 0.09
N ASP A 40 -11.96 17.29 0.43
CA ASP A 40 -12.85 17.16 1.57
C ASP A 40 -14.12 16.41 1.12
N PRO A 41 -14.44 15.23 1.70
CA PRO A 41 -15.66 14.49 1.38
C PRO A 41 -16.94 15.32 1.56
N ALA A 42 -16.96 16.30 2.48
CA ALA A 42 -18.13 17.15 2.70
C ALA A 42 -18.52 17.94 1.44
N GLN A 43 -17.55 18.26 0.57
CA GLN A 43 -17.80 18.95 -0.71
C GLN A 43 -18.56 18.07 -1.72
N PHE A 44 -18.58 16.76 -1.50
CA PHE A 44 -19.22 15.78 -2.37
C PHE A 44 -20.45 15.13 -1.72
N LYS A 45 -21.17 15.86 -0.86
CA LYS A 45 -22.30 15.31 -0.08
C LYS A 45 -21.89 14.08 0.75
N SER A 46 -20.65 14.09 1.25
CA SER A 46 -20.02 12.97 1.94
C SER A 46 -19.82 11.71 1.08
N ASP A 47 -19.83 11.85 -0.25
CA ASP A 47 -19.43 10.79 -1.17
C ASP A 47 -17.92 10.57 -1.10
N LYS A 48 -17.54 9.43 -0.54
CA LYS A 48 -16.14 9.01 -0.40
C LYS A 48 -15.50 8.67 -1.74
N ASP A 49 -16.27 8.59 -2.82
CA ASP A 49 -15.75 8.38 -4.17
C ASP A 49 -15.76 9.68 -5.01
N GLY A 50 -15.95 10.86 -4.39
CA GLY A 50 -15.93 12.16 -5.07
C GLY A 50 -14.64 12.43 -5.88
N GLY A 51 -13.49 11.96 -5.40
CA GLY A 51 -12.22 12.04 -6.12
C GLY A 51 -12.10 11.08 -7.31
N PHE A 52 -12.89 10.00 -7.33
CA PHE A 52 -12.81 8.98 -8.39
C PHE A 52 -13.13 9.58 -9.75
N MET A 53 -14.19 10.39 -9.83
CA MET A 53 -14.62 10.99 -11.10
C MET A 53 -13.59 11.97 -11.66
N ILE A 54 -12.86 12.69 -10.79
CA ILE A 54 -11.79 13.59 -11.21
C ILE A 54 -10.66 12.79 -11.86
N LEU A 55 -10.21 11.71 -11.22
CA LEU A 55 -9.17 10.83 -11.75
C LEU A 55 -9.64 10.05 -13.00
N ALA A 56 -10.90 9.60 -13.02
CA ALA A 56 -11.50 8.90 -14.16
C ALA A 56 -11.58 9.80 -15.42
N ASN A 57 -11.88 11.08 -15.24
CA ASN A 57 -11.85 12.07 -16.32
C ASN A 57 -10.42 12.31 -16.82
N TYR A 58 -9.45 12.43 -15.91
CA TYR A 58 -8.03 12.58 -16.26
C TYR A 58 -7.54 11.44 -17.17
N ILE A 59 -7.80 10.18 -16.79
CA ILE A 59 -7.35 9.02 -17.60
C ILE A 59 -8.22 8.76 -18.83
N GLY A 60 -9.40 9.38 -18.94
CA GLY A 60 -10.36 9.15 -20.02
C GLY A 60 -11.14 7.84 -19.89
N ALA A 61 -11.39 7.37 -18.66
CA ALA A 61 -12.12 6.12 -18.41
C ALA A 61 -13.60 6.20 -18.82
N LEU A 62 -14.19 7.39 -18.75
CA LEU A 62 -15.62 7.63 -19.02
C LEU A 62 -15.87 8.48 -20.28
N GLY A 63 -14.83 8.76 -21.08
CA GLY A 63 -14.96 9.60 -22.25
C GLY A 63 -13.62 10.06 -22.83
N ASN A 64 -13.57 11.32 -23.25
CA ASN A 64 -12.34 11.95 -23.70
C ASN A 64 -11.45 12.29 -22.48
N PRO A 65 -10.15 11.96 -22.53
CA PRO A 65 -9.23 12.25 -21.44
C PRO A 65 -9.08 13.76 -21.23
N GLN A 66 -9.08 14.20 -19.96
CA GLN A 66 -8.90 15.59 -19.54
C GLN A 66 -7.45 15.85 -19.12
N ASN A 67 -6.56 15.71 -20.09
CA ASN A 67 -5.13 15.99 -19.96
C ASN A 67 -4.66 16.87 -21.12
N MET A 68 -3.52 17.54 -20.94
CA MET A 68 -2.97 18.55 -21.87
C MET A 68 -2.65 17.99 -23.26
N LYS A 69 -2.50 16.67 -23.36
CA LYS A 69 -2.38 15.92 -24.60
C LYS A 69 -3.44 14.82 -24.51
N PRO A 70 -4.60 14.94 -25.20
CA PRO A 70 -5.78 14.06 -25.08
C PRO A 70 -5.53 12.57 -25.33
N GLU A 71 -4.68 11.95 -24.52
CA GLU A 71 -4.19 10.59 -24.59
C GLU A 71 -4.91 9.78 -23.51
N LYS A 72 -5.51 8.67 -23.92
CA LYS A 72 -6.13 7.75 -22.98
C LYS A 72 -5.07 7.01 -22.18
N ILE A 73 -5.23 7.00 -20.88
CA ILE A 73 -4.41 6.23 -19.96
C ILE A 73 -5.21 4.98 -19.59
N ALA A 74 -4.60 3.80 -19.74
CA ALA A 74 -5.27 2.55 -19.38
C ALA A 74 -5.60 2.56 -17.88
N MET A 75 -6.82 2.14 -17.54
CA MET A 75 -7.22 1.97 -16.14
C MET A 75 -6.45 0.79 -15.52
N THR A 76 -6.10 0.94 -14.25
CA THR A 76 -5.42 -0.07 -13.43
C THR A 76 -6.25 -0.36 -12.19
N ALA A 77 -5.85 -1.37 -11.43
CA ALA A 77 -6.33 -1.63 -10.08
C ALA A 77 -5.13 -1.85 -9.16
N PRO A 78 -5.21 -1.55 -7.85
CA PRO A 78 -6.37 -1.02 -7.14
C PRO A 78 -6.52 0.50 -7.26
N VAL A 79 -7.71 0.99 -6.92
CA VAL A 79 -7.89 2.38 -6.49
C VAL A 79 -7.44 2.50 -5.05
N ILE A 80 -6.54 3.44 -4.78
CA ILE A 80 -5.97 3.68 -3.46
C ILE A 80 -6.71 4.82 -2.77
N THR A 81 -6.98 4.68 -1.48
CA THR A 81 -7.48 5.75 -0.62
C THR A 81 -6.65 5.83 0.65
N LYS A 82 -6.21 7.05 1.00
CA LYS A 82 -5.48 7.39 2.21
C LYS A 82 -6.30 8.43 2.98
N THR A 83 -6.50 8.22 4.27
CA THR A 83 -7.14 9.21 5.14
C THR A 83 -6.06 9.88 5.96
N ALA A 84 -5.97 11.21 5.89
CA ALA A 84 -5.02 11.95 6.69
C ALA A 84 -5.63 12.19 8.09
N SER A 85 -5.25 11.34 9.06
CA SER A 85 -5.59 11.58 10.47
C SER A 85 -4.85 12.82 10.96
N GLU A 86 -5.58 13.93 11.04
CA GLU A 86 -5.26 15.27 11.57
C GLU A 86 -3.78 15.74 11.72
N LYS A 87 -3.56 16.95 11.17
CA LYS A 87 -2.38 17.83 11.28
C LYS A 87 -1.12 17.38 10.53
N ILE A 88 -1.20 17.40 9.20
CA ILE A 88 -0.02 17.82 8.43
C ILE A 88 0.07 19.34 8.56
N ALA A 89 1.10 19.81 9.27
CA ALA A 89 1.55 21.20 9.19
C ALA A 89 2.02 21.46 7.74
N MET A 90 1.10 21.87 6.88
CA MET A 90 1.41 22.26 5.50
C MET A 90 2.11 23.61 5.53
N THR A 91 3.37 23.66 5.11
CA THR A 91 4.08 24.91 4.81
C THR A 91 3.61 25.46 3.47
N ALA A 92 2.38 25.96 3.41
CA ALA A 92 1.83 26.90 2.41
C ALA A 92 0.37 27.21 2.79
N PRO A 93 -0.09 28.48 2.70
CA PRO A 93 -1.38 28.85 3.25
C PRO A 93 -2.50 28.40 2.28
N VAL A 94 -3.23 27.35 2.66
CA VAL A 94 -4.57 27.11 2.11
C VAL A 94 -5.56 27.39 3.22
N VAL A 95 -6.36 28.43 3.05
CA VAL A 95 -7.46 28.79 3.95
C VAL A 95 -8.54 27.70 3.85
N THR A 96 -8.45 26.67 4.68
CA THR A 96 -9.55 25.72 4.89
C THR A 96 -10.49 26.27 5.96
N LYS A 97 -11.59 26.90 5.52
CA LYS A 97 -12.82 26.93 6.32
C LYS A 97 -13.37 25.50 6.40
N SER A 98 -13.89 25.14 7.58
CA SER A 98 -14.46 23.85 8.01
C SER A 98 -13.48 22.68 8.20
N GLY A 99 -13.36 22.23 9.45
CA GLY A 99 -12.48 21.14 9.90
C GLY A 99 -13.05 19.75 9.62
N GLY A 100 -13.02 19.32 8.36
CA GLY A 100 -13.22 17.94 7.94
C GLY A 100 -11.88 17.21 7.71
N GLU A 101 -11.87 15.89 7.86
CA GLU A 101 -10.71 15.04 7.56
C GLU A 101 -10.52 14.93 6.03
N LEU A 102 -9.36 15.35 5.52
CA LEU A 102 -9.08 15.29 4.09
C LEU A 102 -8.79 13.85 3.65
N VAL A 103 -9.32 13.50 2.48
CA VAL A 103 -9.11 12.20 1.85
C VAL A 103 -8.25 12.38 0.61
N THR A 104 -7.24 11.53 0.46
CA THR A 104 -6.44 11.44 -0.76
C THR A 104 -6.76 10.15 -1.49
N MET A 105 -7.24 10.26 -2.72
CA MET A 105 -7.49 9.13 -3.62
C MET A 105 -6.42 9.09 -4.70
N GLY A 106 -5.95 7.90 -5.07
CA GLY A 106 -4.93 7.73 -6.09
C GLY A 106 -5.19 6.57 -7.05
N PHE A 107 -4.84 6.76 -8.31
CA PHE A 107 -4.71 5.72 -9.32
C PHE A 107 -3.23 5.47 -9.60
N ILE A 108 -2.80 4.22 -9.47
CA ILE A 108 -1.47 3.81 -9.95
C ILE A 108 -1.51 3.85 -11.47
N LEU A 109 -0.61 4.57 -12.12
CA LEU A 109 -0.56 4.60 -13.58
C LEU A 109 0.01 3.28 -14.13
N PRO A 110 -0.33 2.90 -15.37
CA PRO A 110 0.25 1.73 -16.03
C PRO A 110 1.77 1.71 -15.97
N SER A 111 2.38 0.53 -15.86
CA SER A 111 3.84 0.36 -15.70
C SER A 111 4.70 0.92 -16.84
N LYS A 112 4.08 1.30 -17.97
CA LYS A 112 4.76 2.05 -19.04
C LYS A 112 5.20 3.46 -18.60
N TYR A 113 4.58 4.04 -17.57
CA TYR A 113 4.97 5.32 -16.99
C TYR A 113 5.93 5.07 -15.83
N VAL A 114 7.22 5.29 -16.06
CA VAL A 114 8.27 5.09 -15.05
C VAL A 114 8.54 6.38 -14.29
N ARG A 115 8.33 7.52 -14.94
CA ARG A 115 8.50 8.87 -14.37
C ARG A 115 7.24 9.71 -14.49
N ALA A 116 7.07 10.67 -13.59
CA ALA A 116 5.90 11.55 -13.56
C ALA A 116 5.76 12.39 -14.84
N GLU A 117 6.87 12.81 -15.45
CA GLU A 117 6.86 13.66 -16.65
C GLU A 117 6.45 12.91 -17.93
N GLU A 118 6.48 11.57 -17.91
CA GLU A 118 6.06 10.72 -19.02
C GLU A 118 4.53 10.64 -19.11
N ALA A 119 3.84 10.85 -17.99
CA ALA A 119 2.38 10.89 -17.96
C ALA A 119 1.84 12.22 -18.52
N PRO A 120 0.76 12.20 -19.34
CA PRO A 120 0.11 13.41 -19.81
C PRO A 120 -0.24 14.34 -18.66
N ARG A 121 0.14 15.62 -18.73
CA ARG A 121 -0.18 16.57 -17.65
C ARG A 121 -1.69 16.73 -17.49
N PRO A 122 -2.25 16.74 -16.27
CA PRO A 122 -3.68 16.95 -16.07
C PRO A 122 -4.10 18.37 -16.48
N VAL A 123 -5.34 18.54 -16.92
CA VAL A 123 -5.96 19.87 -17.10
C VAL A 123 -6.48 20.42 -15.76
N ASP A 124 -6.95 19.53 -14.89
CA ASP A 124 -7.43 19.87 -13.55
C ASP A 124 -6.26 19.94 -12.56
N GLU A 125 -5.99 21.12 -12.02
CA GLU A 125 -4.87 21.37 -11.08
C GLU A 125 -4.99 20.59 -9.76
N ARG A 126 -6.18 20.05 -9.44
CA ARG A 126 -6.37 19.20 -8.26
C ARG A 126 -5.75 17.82 -8.43
N VAL A 127 -5.49 17.39 -9.67
CA VAL A 127 -4.81 16.13 -9.96
C VAL A 127 -3.31 16.37 -9.93
N VAL A 128 -2.64 15.68 -9.01
CA VAL A 128 -1.19 15.73 -8.87
C VAL A 128 -0.62 14.39 -9.29
N ILE A 129 0.37 14.42 -10.18
CA ILE A 129 1.14 13.22 -10.55
C ILE A 129 2.37 13.17 -9.65
N ARG A 130 2.58 12.04 -8.98
CA ARG A 130 3.73 11.82 -8.09
C ARG A 130 4.42 10.51 -8.40
N GLU A 131 5.72 10.51 -8.21
CA GLU A 131 6.51 9.29 -8.17
C GLU A 131 6.49 8.74 -6.74
N GLU A 132 6.18 7.46 -6.61
CA GLU A 132 6.32 6.71 -5.39
C GLU A 132 7.53 5.78 -5.56
N GLY A 133 8.54 5.96 -4.71
CA GLY A 133 9.70 5.08 -4.69
C GLY A 133 9.33 3.65 -4.26
N GLU A 134 10.35 2.79 -4.18
CA GLU A 134 10.18 1.44 -3.64
C GLU A 134 9.58 1.48 -2.24
N LYS A 135 8.56 0.65 -1.98
CA LYS A 135 7.89 0.59 -0.68
C LYS A 135 7.63 -0.83 -0.21
N LYS A 136 7.62 -1.00 1.11
CA LYS A 136 7.24 -2.24 1.77
C LYS A 136 5.96 -2.03 2.56
N TYR A 137 5.05 -2.98 2.45
CA TYR A 137 3.77 -2.95 3.12
C TYR A 137 3.51 -4.28 3.83
N GLY A 138 3.01 -4.22 5.05
CA GLY A 138 2.17 -5.30 5.57
C GLY A 138 0.80 -5.20 4.91
N VAL A 139 0.26 -6.32 4.43
CA VAL A 139 -0.97 -6.37 3.63
C VAL A 139 -1.89 -7.45 4.15
N VAL A 140 -3.13 -7.07 4.45
CA VAL A 140 -4.23 -8.00 4.71
C VAL A 140 -5.30 -7.84 3.65
N ARG A 141 -5.74 -8.97 3.08
CA ARG A 141 -6.79 -9.04 2.07
C ARG A 141 -8.11 -9.43 2.72
N PHE A 142 -9.21 -8.79 2.30
CA PHE A 142 -10.55 -9.12 2.75
C PHE A 142 -11.60 -8.92 1.66
N SER A 143 -12.74 -9.60 1.81
CA SER A 143 -13.90 -9.50 0.91
C SER A 143 -15.01 -8.64 1.48
N GLY A 144 -15.97 -8.24 0.64
CA GLY A 144 -17.13 -7.47 1.09
C GLY A 144 -17.06 -5.97 0.77
N VAL A 145 -17.91 -5.20 1.43
CA VAL A 145 -17.91 -3.73 1.34
C VAL A 145 -16.92 -3.18 2.36
N ALA A 146 -15.96 -2.38 1.91
CA ALA A 146 -14.99 -1.69 2.77
C ALA A 146 -15.63 -0.50 3.50
N ARG A 147 -16.52 -0.79 4.47
CA ARG A 147 -17.10 0.21 5.39
C ARG A 147 -16.07 0.60 6.44
N ASP A 148 -16.16 1.81 6.97
CA ASP A 148 -15.20 2.37 7.94
C ASP A 148 -14.92 1.44 9.12
N GLY A 149 -15.95 0.85 9.74
CA GLY A 149 -15.77 -0.09 10.85
C GLY A 149 -15.01 -1.35 10.47
N VAL A 150 -15.27 -1.91 9.28
CA VAL A 150 -14.56 -3.09 8.76
C VAL A 150 -13.11 -2.75 8.44
N VAL A 151 -12.87 -1.58 7.84
CA VAL A 151 -11.52 -1.11 7.52
C VAL A 151 -10.74 -0.87 8.82
N ALA A 152 -11.35 -0.21 9.81
CA ALA A 152 -10.72 0.05 11.11
C ALA A 152 -10.35 -1.25 11.84
N GLU A 153 -11.24 -2.24 11.85
CA GLU A 153 -10.97 -3.58 12.39
C GLU A 153 -9.74 -4.22 11.71
N LYS A 154 -9.71 -4.25 10.37
CA LYS A 154 -8.59 -4.83 9.61
C LYS A 154 -7.27 -4.06 9.81
N VAL A 155 -7.32 -2.75 9.95
CA VAL A 155 -6.16 -1.91 10.28
C VAL A 155 -5.62 -2.25 11.67
N GLU A 156 -6.49 -2.35 12.68
CA GLU A 156 -6.09 -2.65 14.05
C GLU A 156 -5.50 -4.06 14.17
N GLU A 157 -6.15 -5.05 13.56
CA GLU A 157 -5.64 -6.43 13.49
C GLU A 157 -4.26 -6.48 12.83
N LEU A 158 -4.10 -5.86 11.67
CA LEU A 158 -2.83 -5.84 10.95
C LEU A 158 -1.73 -5.14 11.77
N ARG A 159 -2.03 -4.02 12.44
CA ARG A 159 -1.05 -3.34 13.33
C ARG A 159 -0.59 -4.27 14.45
N LYS A 160 -1.51 -4.95 15.13
CA LYS A 160 -1.18 -5.90 16.20
C LYS A 160 -0.29 -7.05 15.70
N CYS A 161 -0.61 -7.61 14.53
CA CYS A 161 0.20 -8.66 13.91
C CYS A 161 1.62 -8.17 13.57
N LEU A 162 1.73 -6.98 12.95
CA LEU A 162 3.01 -6.38 12.60
C LEU A 162 3.87 -6.09 13.84
N GLU A 163 3.27 -5.53 14.89
CA GLU A 163 3.97 -5.25 16.16
C GLU A 163 4.42 -6.54 16.87
N ARG A 164 3.54 -7.55 16.94
CA ARG A 164 3.85 -8.88 17.50
C ARG A 164 5.08 -9.51 16.82
N ASP A 165 5.16 -9.34 15.50
CA ASP A 165 6.20 -9.94 14.66
C ASP A 165 7.43 -9.01 14.51
N GLY A 166 7.41 -7.84 15.15
CA GLY A 166 8.56 -6.94 15.26
C GLY A 166 8.78 -6.03 14.05
N TYR A 167 7.78 -5.83 13.21
CA TYR A 167 7.80 -4.83 12.15
C TYR A 167 7.49 -3.45 12.71
N LYS A 168 8.28 -2.46 12.28
CA LYS A 168 8.02 -1.06 12.62
C LYS A 168 7.09 -0.45 11.57
N VAL A 169 5.93 0.04 12.01
CA VAL A 169 5.00 0.77 11.14
C VAL A 169 5.56 2.16 10.82
N ALA A 170 5.54 2.52 9.54
CA ALA A 170 6.18 3.72 9.00
C ALA A 170 5.19 4.77 8.45
N GLY A 171 3.91 4.66 8.78
CA GLY A 171 2.91 5.65 8.41
C GLY A 171 1.46 5.22 8.57
N ASP A 172 0.58 5.97 7.91
CA ASP A 172 -0.85 5.69 7.84
C ASP A 172 -1.16 4.50 6.94
N PHE A 173 -2.34 3.91 7.17
CA PHE A 173 -2.80 2.80 6.33
C PHE A 173 -3.26 3.31 4.96
N VAL A 174 -3.27 2.39 4.02
CA VAL A 174 -3.73 2.57 2.65
C VAL A 174 -4.83 1.54 2.40
N LEU A 175 -5.99 2.00 1.94
CA LEU A 175 -7.06 1.12 1.48
C LEU A 175 -6.95 0.94 -0.04
N ALA A 176 -6.78 -0.30 -0.49
CA ALA A 176 -6.73 -0.68 -1.89
C ALA A 176 -8.01 -1.42 -2.28
N ARG A 177 -8.76 -0.86 -3.23
CA ARG A 177 -10.02 -1.43 -3.75
C ARG A 177 -9.83 -1.86 -5.20
N TYR A 178 -9.96 -3.16 -5.47
CA TYR A 178 -9.62 -3.74 -6.78
C TYR A 178 -10.80 -3.82 -7.75
N ASN A 179 -12.01 -3.87 -7.20
CA ASN A 179 -13.20 -4.15 -7.96
C ASN A 179 -14.11 -2.91 -8.07
N PRO A 180 -14.78 -2.73 -9.22
CA PRO A 180 -15.70 -1.63 -9.42
C PRO A 180 -16.97 -1.77 -8.56
N PRO A 181 -17.73 -0.68 -8.35
CA PRO A 181 -18.87 -0.63 -7.42
C PRO A 181 -20.04 -1.56 -7.78
N TRP A 182 -20.15 -2.05 -9.03
CA TRP A 182 -21.17 -3.02 -9.45
C TRP A 182 -20.80 -4.49 -9.19
N THR A 183 -19.58 -4.76 -8.72
CA THR A 183 -19.16 -6.12 -8.32
C THR A 183 -19.96 -6.54 -7.09
N LEU A 184 -20.45 -7.79 -7.06
CA LEU A 184 -21.19 -8.29 -5.90
C LEU A 184 -20.29 -8.25 -4.65
N PRO A 185 -20.76 -7.75 -3.49
CA PRO A 185 -19.91 -7.53 -2.33
C PRO A 185 -19.04 -8.73 -1.90
N PRO A 186 -19.55 -9.98 -1.83
CA PRO A 186 -18.74 -11.13 -1.45
C PRO A 186 -17.57 -11.42 -2.40
N PHE A 187 -17.66 -10.97 -3.66
CA PHE A 187 -16.63 -11.17 -4.68
C PHE A 187 -15.72 -9.95 -4.85
N ARG A 188 -15.90 -8.89 -4.04
CA ARG A 188 -14.96 -7.77 -4.02
C ARG A 188 -13.69 -8.18 -3.29
N THR A 189 -12.57 -7.75 -3.84
CA THR A 189 -11.25 -7.85 -3.24
C THR A 189 -10.85 -6.46 -2.77
N ASN A 190 -10.58 -6.35 -1.48
CA ASN A 190 -10.04 -5.17 -0.85
C ASN A 190 -8.79 -5.55 -0.05
N GLU A 191 -7.89 -4.61 0.12
CA GLU A 191 -6.71 -4.78 0.95
C GLU A 191 -6.51 -3.57 1.85
N VAL A 192 -6.12 -3.82 3.09
CA VAL A 192 -5.53 -2.81 3.97
C VAL A 192 -4.02 -3.03 3.93
N MET A 193 -3.29 -1.96 3.62
CA MET A 193 -1.84 -1.97 3.52
C MET A 193 -1.26 -0.96 4.52
N ILE A 194 -0.26 -1.34 5.29
CA ILE A 194 0.43 -0.46 6.24
C ILE A 194 1.91 -0.40 5.88
N PRO A 195 2.49 0.78 5.62
CA PRO A 195 3.92 0.92 5.34
C PRO A 195 4.74 0.36 6.50
N VAL A 196 5.77 -0.41 6.18
CA VAL A 196 6.68 -0.99 7.19
C VAL A 196 8.14 -0.72 6.83
N GLU A 197 8.94 -0.50 7.85
CA GLU A 197 10.41 -0.52 7.76
C GLU A 197 10.93 -1.95 8.01
N ASN A 198 12.15 -2.23 7.54
CA ASN A 198 12.81 -3.51 7.84
C ASN A 198 12.79 -3.78 9.34
N GLY A 199 12.39 -5.01 9.72
CA GLY A 199 12.30 -5.43 11.11
C GLY A 199 13.66 -5.44 11.79
N VAL A 200 14.04 -4.31 12.40
CA VAL A 200 15.18 -4.21 13.32
C VAL A 200 15.03 -5.23 14.46
N ALA A 201 13.80 -5.56 14.84
CA ALA A 201 13.49 -6.43 15.96
C ALA A 201 13.81 -7.92 15.72
N LEU A 202 13.79 -8.43 14.49
CA LEU A 202 14.16 -9.83 14.23
C LEU A 202 15.68 -10.00 14.35
N VAL A 203 16.44 -9.07 13.78
CA VAL A 203 17.90 -9.01 13.93
C VAL A 203 18.28 -8.82 15.40
N GLU A 204 17.58 -7.98 16.15
CA GLU A 204 17.81 -7.81 17.59
C GLU A 204 17.38 -9.01 18.44
N ARG A 205 16.27 -9.71 18.10
CA ARG A 205 15.86 -10.96 18.76
C ARG A 205 16.88 -12.06 18.51
N ILE A 206 17.38 -12.20 17.28
CA ILE A 206 18.47 -13.12 16.95
C ILE A 206 19.72 -12.72 17.73
N LYS A 207 20.10 -11.44 17.76
CA LYS A 207 21.25 -10.93 18.54
C LYS A 207 21.09 -11.14 20.06
N ARG A 208 19.87 -11.07 20.62
CA ARG A 208 19.58 -11.34 22.04
C ARG A 208 19.59 -12.83 22.36
N GLY A 209 19.04 -13.69 21.49
CA GLY A 209 19.17 -15.15 21.60
C GLY A 209 20.64 -15.60 21.53
N LEU A 210 21.42 -14.93 20.69
CA LEU A 210 22.87 -15.16 20.56
C LEU A 210 23.68 -14.80 21.80
N LYS A 211 23.26 -13.81 22.59
CA LYS A 211 23.94 -13.46 23.85
C LYS A 211 23.89 -14.58 24.91
N GLY A 212 23.06 -15.60 24.73
CA GLY A 212 22.99 -16.78 25.60
C GLY A 212 23.78 -18.00 25.10
N ALA A 213 24.21 -18.03 23.84
CA ALA A 213 24.92 -19.17 23.25
C ALA A 213 26.41 -19.16 23.61
N LYS A 214 27.01 -20.34 23.86
CA LYS A 214 28.45 -20.49 24.12
C LYS A 214 29.05 -21.57 23.22
N GLY A 215 30.28 -21.35 22.75
CA GLY A 215 31.02 -22.32 21.95
C GLY A 215 30.76 -22.21 20.44
N SER A 216 30.87 -23.32 19.71
CA SER A 216 30.79 -23.39 18.24
C SER A 216 29.46 -22.90 17.65
N GLU A 217 28.36 -22.92 18.42
CA GLU A 217 27.06 -22.35 18.05
C GLU A 217 27.12 -20.85 17.78
N LEU A 218 27.92 -20.12 18.56
CA LEU A 218 28.04 -18.67 18.41
C LEU A 218 28.70 -18.29 17.07
N HIS A 219 29.67 -19.07 16.59
CA HIS A 219 30.38 -18.80 15.34
C HIS A 219 29.47 -18.97 14.12
N HIS A 220 28.72 -20.08 14.05
CA HIS A 220 27.79 -20.34 12.94
C HIS A 220 26.64 -19.33 12.89
N LEU A 221 26.09 -18.95 14.04
CA LEU A 221 25.00 -17.98 14.10
C LEU A 221 25.47 -16.54 13.82
N THR A 222 26.72 -16.19 14.17
CA THR A 222 27.30 -14.87 13.84
C THR A 222 27.58 -14.73 12.35
N GLU A 223 28.03 -15.79 11.67
CA GLU A 223 28.13 -15.80 10.20
C GLU A 223 26.75 -15.73 9.55
N ALA A 224 25.76 -16.43 10.08
CA ALA A 224 24.41 -16.41 9.53
C ALA A 224 23.74 -15.02 9.66
N VAL A 225 24.01 -14.26 10.71
CA VAL A 225 23.56 -12.85 10.86
C VAL A 225 24.26 -11.93 9.85
N LYS A 226 25.55 -12.13 9.57
CA LYS A 226 26.28 -11.36 8.54
C LYS A 226 25.75 -11.63 7.12
N VAL A 227 25.25 -12.83 6.85
CA VAL A 227 24.62 -13.19 5.58
C VAL A 227 23.25 -12.51 5.41
N VAL A 228 22.51 -12.28 6.50
CA VAL A 228 21.20 -11.61 6.50
C VAL A 228 21.31 -10.09 6.28
N ASP A 229 22.40 -9.45 6.73
CA ASP A 229 22.64 -8.00 6.51
C ASP A 229 22.91 -7.66 5.03
N GLY A 230 23.30 -8.65 4.21
CA GLY A 230 23.64 -8.48 2.80
C GLY A 230 22.65 -9.07 1.78
N ALA A 231 21.69 -9.90 2.21
CA ALA A 231 20.73 -10.57 1.33
C ALA A 231 19.45 -10.99 2.09
N PRO A 232 18.38 -10.17 2.07
CA PRO A 232 17.18 -10.37 2.89
C PRO A 232 16.35 -11.63 2.53
N ASP A 233 16.54 -12.23 1.36
CA ASP A 233 15.77 -13.40 0.90
C ASP A 233 16.19 -14.72 1.58
N ARG A 234 17.22 -14.70 2.45
CA ARG A 234 17.76 -15.88 3.14
C ARG A 234 17.23 -16.12 4.54
N LEU A 235 16.23 -15.34 4.98
CA LEU A 235 15.58 -15.45 6.29
C LEU A 235 14.99 -16.85 6.57
N ARG A 236 14.53 -17.55 5.53
CA ARG A 236 13.97 -18.90 5.63
C ARG A 236 15.01 -19.96 6.02
N ILE A 237 16.24 -19.84 5.52
CA ILE A 237 17.35 -20.77 5.84
C ILE A 237 17.76 -20.62 7.31
N LEU A 238 17.70 -19.41 7.86
CA LEU A 238 18.05 -19.15 9.25
C LEU A 238 16.97 -19.67 10.22
N ALA A 239 15.69 -19.50 9.89
CA ALA A 239 14.59 -20.02 10.69
C ALA A 239 14.55 -21.56 10.71
N ASP A 240 14.78 -22.20 9.55
CA ASP A 240 14.85 -23.65 9.43
C ASP A 240 16.10 -24.21 10.16
N PHE A 241 17.23 -23.51 10.12
CA PHE A 241 18.44 -23.89 10.86
C PHE A 241 18.22 -23.83 12.37
N ILE A 242 17.70 -22.70 12.90
CA ILE A 242 17.44 -22.51 14.34
C ILE A 242 16.48 -23.58 14.89
N ASN A 243 15.45 -23.96 14.12
CA ASN A 243 14.52 -25.02 14.50
C ASN A 243 15.13 -26.44 14.42
N SER A 244 16.23 -26.63 13.68
CA SER A 244 16.92 -27.92 13.57
C SER A 244 17.97 -28.17 14.66
N VAL A 245 18.38 -27.11 15.39
CA VAL A 245 19.37 -27.17 16.48
C VAL A 245 18.74 -27.03 17.88
N SER A 246 17.42 -26.90 17.97
CA SER A 246 16.64 -26.97 19.23
C SER A 246 16.08 -28.37 19.43
#